data_AF-A0A6B1AI73-F1
#
_entry.id   AF-A0A6B1AI73-F1
#
_cell.length_a   1.000
_cell.length_b   1.000
_cell.length_c   1.000
_cell.angle_alpha   90.00
_cell.angle_beta   90.00
_cell.angle_gamma   90.00
#
_symmetry.space_group_name_H-M   'P 1'
#
loop_
_entity.id
_entity.type
_entity.pdbx_description
1 polymer ?
#
loop_
_entity_poly.entity_id
_entity_poly.type
_entity_poly.pdbx_seq_one_letter_code
_entity_poly.pdbx_strand_id
1 'polypeptide(L)'
;MLPYAVERAARGLAATSVVGAYPGHNTESYARIEENGFRRVRESPLSTFSIDVDRASYANVRRFIQAGERPPADAVRIEEMINYFPYEWGGAAGDQPFEVLTEVWDAPWKPEHRLVRIGLRAPSVDTEDLPPSNLVFLMDVSGSMSSPDKLPLLKKAFALLTEQLRPQDRVAIVVYAGAAGLVLPPTPGDRRARILSA
;
A
#
# COMPACT_ATOMS: atom_id res chain seq x y z
N MET A 1 -8.23 61.58 53.62
CA MET A 1 -8.84 60.76 52.56
C MET A 1 -7.82 60.64 51.43
N LEU A 2 -6.90 59.67 51.55
CA LEU A 2 -5.87 59.36 50.55
C LEU A 2 -6.50 58.56 49.41
N PRO A 3 -6.02 58.74 48.17
CA PRO A 3 -5.82 57.60 47.29
C PRO A 3 -4.35 57.47 46.84
N TYR A 4 -3.98 56.20 46.81
CA TYR A 4 -2.70 55.60 46.52
C TYR A 4 -2.57 55.31 45.01
N ALA A 5 -1.33 55.19 44.56
CA ALA A 5 -0.87 55.05 43.17
C ALA A 5 -1.29 53.74 42.47
N VAL A 6 -1.09 53.65 41.14
CA VAL A 6 -0.18 52.68 40.50
C VAL A 6 0.09 53.11 39.04
N GLU A 7 1.38 53.21 38.75
CA GLU A 7 2.08 53.46 37.50
C GLU A 7 1.99 52.24 36.55
N ARG A 8 1.57 52.44 35.29
CA ARG A 8 1.52 51.37 34.29
C ARG A 8 2.80 51.36 33.45
N ALA A 9 3.66 50.38 33.73
CA ALA A 9 4.78 50.01 32.87
C ALA A 9 4.28 49.36 31.57
N ALA A 10 4.65 49.95 30.43
CA ALA A 10 4.48 49.34 29.11
C ALA A 10 5.58 48.29 28.89
N ARG A 11 5.22 47.00 29.02
CA ARG A 11 6.06 45.88 28.55
C ARG A 11 5.78 45.62 27.08
N GLY A 12 6.79 45.79 26.23
CA GLY A 12 6.75 45.35 24.84
C GLY A 12 6.63 43.82 24.78
N LEU A 13 5.57 43.31 24.15
CA LEU A 13 5.50 41.92 23.74
C LEU A 13 6.35 41.77 22.47
N ALA A 14 7.47 41.04 22.61
CA ALA A 14 8.15 40.47 21.47
C ALA A 14 7.21 39.43 20.82
N ALA A 15 6.81 39.68 19.57
CA ALA A 15 6.08 38.71 18.77
C ALA A 15 7.01 37.54 18.45
N THR A 16 6.89 36.45 19.20
CA THR A 16 7.51 35.17 18.85
C THR A 16 6.81 34.67 17.60
N SER A 17 7.48 34.75 16.45
CA SER A 17 7.02 34.14 15.21
C SER A 17 6.99 32.63 15.41
N VAL A 18 5.79 32.09 15.64
CA VAL A 18 5.55 30.66 15.52
C VAL A 18 5.71 30.33 14.05
N VAL A 19 6.88 29.82 13.67
CA VAL A 19 7.10 29.22 12.36
C VAL A 19 6.18 28.00 12.32
N GLY A 20 5.01 28.17 11.71
CA GLY A 20 4.11 27.07 11.43
C GLY A 20 4.86 26.03 10.61
N ALA A 21 4.98 24.82 11.15
CA ALA A 21 5.41 23.67 10.37
C ALA A 21 4.43 23.56 9.19
N TYR A 22 4.93 23.78 7.97
CA TYR A 22 4.17 23.49 6.77
C TYR A 22 3.78 22.02 6.85
N PRO A 23 2.48 21.66 6.77
CA PRO A 23 2.11 20.26 6.62
C PRO A 23 2.83 19.74 5.38
N GLY A 24 3.58 18.64 5.53
CA GLY A 24 4.28 18.01 4.43
C GLY A 24 3.30 17.85 3.26
N HIS A 25 3.68 18.34 2.09
CA HIS A 25 2.85 18.22 0.90
C HIS A 25 2.62 16.73 0.62
N ASN A 26 1.42 16.24 0.93
CA ASN A 26 1.00 14.92 0.52
C ASN A 26 0.72 14.96 -0.99
N THR A 27 1.59 14.34 -1.77
CA THR A 27 1.45 14.23 -3.24
C THR A 27 0.71 12.94 -3.64
N GLU A 28 0.18 12.18 -2.69
CA GLU A 28 -0.61 10.99 -2.97
C GLU A 28 -1.90 11.38 -3.70
N SER A 29 -2.18 10.66 -4.79
CA SER A 29 -3.40 10.82 -5.58
C SER A 29 -4.24 9.56 -5.46
N TYR A 30 -5.52 9.74 -5.16
CA TYR A 30 -6.49 8.66 -5.06
C TYR A 30 -7.54 8.87 -6.15
N ALA A 31 -7.69 7.89 -7.03
CA ALA A 31 -8.78 7.90 -7.98
C ALA A 31 -10.11 7.79 -7.22
N ARG A 32 -11.10 8.59 -7.63
CA ARG A 32 -12.43 8.55 -7.05
C ARG A 32 -13.01 7.14 -7.15
N ILE A 33 -13.61 6.67 -6.06
CA ILE A 33 -14.31 5.39 -6.05
C ILE A 33 -15.76 5.63 -6.50
N GLU A 34 -16.18 4.93 -7.56
CA GLU A 34 -17.57 4.90 -8.00
C GLU A 34 -18.22 3.61 -7.51
N GLU A 35 -19.20 3.73 -6.62
CA GLU A 35 -19.94 2.57 -6.12
C GLU A 35 -20.87 2.00 -7.20
N ASN A 36 -20.89 0.68 -7.30
CA ASN A 36 -21.85 -0.01 -8.14
C ASN A 36 -23.26 0.10 -7.52
N GLY A 37 -24.16 0.80 -8.20
CA GLY A 37 -25.56 0.87 -7.82
C GLY A 37 -26.31 -0.45 -8.04
N PHE A 38 -27.55 -0.52 -7.53
CA PHE A 38 -28.42 -1.67 -7.75
C PHE A 38 -28.82 -1.80 -9.21
N ARG A 39 -28.67 -3.01 -9.77
CA ARG A 39 -29.11 -3.36 -11.12
C ARG A 39 -30.23 -4.39 -11.06
N ARG A 40 -31.18 -4.31 -11.99
CA ARG A 40 -32.26 -5.30 -12.12
C ARG A 40 -31.72 -6.58 -12.73
N VAL A 41 -31.90 -7.70 -12.04
CA VAL A 41 -31.43 -9.02 -12.49
C VAL A 41 -32.00 -9.41 -13.87
N ARG A 42 -33.24 -9.01 -14.18
CA ARG A 42 -33.85 -9.27 -15.51
C ARG A 42 -33.12 -8.57 -16.66
N GLU A 43 -32.44 -7.46 -16.38
CA GLU A 43 -31.71 -6.65 -17.37
C GLU A 43 -30.21 -6.94 -17.36
N SER A 44 -29.65 -7.31 -16.20
CA SER A 44 -28.23 -7.63 -16.02
C SER A 44 -28.08 -8.84 -15.09
N PRO A 45 -28.24 -10.07 -15.61
CA PRO A 45 -28.23 -11.29 -14.79
C PRO A 45 -26.82 -11.78 -14.44
N LEU A 46 -25.78 -11.13 -14.95
CA LEU A 46 -24.38 -11.52 -14.75
C LEU A 46 -23.63 -10.47 -13.92
N SER A 47 -22.87 -10.98 -12.96
CA SER A 47 -21.88 -10.20 -12.21
C SER A 47 -20.49 -10.58 -12.69
N THR A 48 -19.67 -9.59 -13.02
CA THR A 48 -18.28 -9.75 -13.42
C THR A 48 -17.39 -9.05 -12.41
N PHE A 49 -16.30 -9.70 -12.01
CA PHE A 49 -15.29 -9.13 -11.12
C PHE A 49 -13.91 -9.49 -11.64
N SER A 50 -12.92 -8.65 -11.33
CA SER A 50 -11.52 -8.97 -11.62
C SER A 50 -11.04 -10.04 -10.67
N ILE A 51 -10.10 -10.88 -11.14
CA ILE A 51 -9.35 -11.80 -10.28
C ILE A 51 -8.14 -11.12 -9.63
N ASP A 52 -7.78 -9.92 -10.08
CA ASP A 52 -6.68 -9.16 -9.49
C ASP A 52 -7.02 -8.72 -8.07
N VAL A 53 -6.05 -8.84 -7.17
CA VAL A 53 -6.21 -8.56 -5.75
C VAL A 53 -5.15 -7.57 -5.30
N ASP A 54 -5.57 -6.32 -5.13
CA ASP A 54 -4.76 -5.30 -4.48
C ASP A 54 -4.90 -5.36 -2.95
N ARG A 55 -3.82 -4.98 -2.27
CA ARG A 55 -3.73 -4.94 -0.80
C ARG A 55 -3.20 -3.60 -0.28
N ALA A 56 -3.01 -2.64 -1.18
CA ALA A 56 -2.30 -1.39 -0.90
C ALA A 56 -3.14 -0.46 -0.01
N SER A 57 -4.45 -0.40 -0.26
CA SER A 57 -5.39 0.44 0.47
C SER A 57 -5.37 0.15 1.96
N TYR A 58 -5.45 -1.11 2.39
CA TYR A 58 -5.41 -1.46 3.81
C TYR A 58 -4.09 -1.05 4.48
N ALA A 59 -2.94 -1.31 3.83
CA ALA A 59 -1.64 -0.93 4.35
C ALA A 59 -1.53 0.59 4.55
N ASN A 60 -2.07 1.35 3.60
CA ASN A 60 -2.08 2.80 3.63
C ASN A 60 -3.07 3.37 4.67
N VAL A 61 -4.28 2.81 4.76
CA VAL A 61 -5.25 3.13 5.82
C VAL A 61 -4.66 2.88 7.20
N ARG A 62 -3.99 1.73 7.39
CA ARG A 62 -3.29 1.43 8.64
C ARG A 62 -2.22 2.47 8.96
N ARG A 63 -1.44 2.92 7.96
CA ARG A 63 -0.43 3.98 8.14
C ARG A 63 -1.05 5.28 8.65
N PHE A 64 -2.13 5.76 8.01
CA PHE A 64 -2.85 6.97 8.47
C PHE A 64 -3.33 6.82 9.92
N ILE A 65 -3.99 5.71 10.24
CA ILE A 65 -4.50 5.46 11.59
C ILE A 65 -3.35 5.41 12.62
N GLN A 66 -2.23 4.75 12.29
CA GLN A 66 -1.06 4.70 13.17
C GLN A 66 -0.39 6.06 13.36
N ALA A 67 -0.51 6.97 12.39
CA ALA A 67 -0.06 8.35 12.49
C ALA A 67 -1.06 9.26 13.24
N GLY A 68 -2.22 8.73 13.66
CA GLY A 68 -3.29 9.52 14.28
C GLY A 68 -4.05 10.40 13.29
N GLU A 69 -3.91 10.11 11.99
CA GLU A 69 -4.55 10.84 10.90
C GLU A 69 -5.77 10.09 10.38
N ARG A 70 -6.78 10.85 9.95
CA ARG A 70 -7.95 10.27 9.29
C ARG A 70 -7.61 9.97 7.82
N PRO A 71 -7.76 8.72 7.34
CA PRO A 71 -7.51 8.43 5.94
C PRO A 71 -8.51 9.17 5.03
N PRO A 72 -8.07 9.65 3.85
CA PRO A 72 -8.98 10.15 2.83
C PRO A 72 -10.02 9.08 2.44
N ALA A 73 -11.24 9.49 2.10
CA ALA A 73 -12.29 8.54 1.74
C ALA A 73 -11.91 7.69 0.52
N ASP A 74 -11.35 8.32 -0.52
CA ASP A 74 -10.90 7.64 -1.75
C ASP A 74 -9.66 6.75 -1.55
N ALA A 75 -9.01 6.80 -0.38
CA ALA A 75 -7.95 5.88 0.00
C ALA A 75 -8.48 4.54 0.54
N VAL A 76 -9.78 4.46 0.86
CA VAL A 76 -10.43 3.27 1.44
C VAL A 76 -11.15 2.48 0.34
N ARG A 77 -10.45 1.52 -0.25
CA ARG A 77 -10.97 0.58 -1.26
C ARG A 77 -11.54 -0.63 -0.53
N ILE A 78 -12.87 -0.77 -0.48
CA ILE A 78 -13.56 -1.78 0.34
C ILE A 78 -13.06 -3.19 0.02
N GLU A 79 -12.89 -3.48 -1.28
CA GLU A 79 -12.40 -4.76 -1.78
C GLU A 79 -11.00 -5.09 -1.25
N GLU A 80 -10.07 -4.14 -1.27
CA GLU A 80 -8.70 -4.33 -0.78
C GLU A 80 -8.65 -4.42 0.75
N MET A 81 -9.58 -3.76 1.46
CA MET A 81 -9.70 -3.87 2.92
C MET A 81 -10.10 -5.28 3.35
N ILE A 82 -10.97 -5.93 2.58
CA ILE A 82 -11.40 -7.31 2.84
C ILE A 82 -10.30 -8.29 2.38
N ASN A 83 -9.77 -8.11 1.18
CA ASN A 83 -8.81 -9.04 0.57
C ASN A 83 -7.36 -8.93 1.11
N TYR A 84 -7.09 -7.97 2.00
CA TYR A 84 -5.78 -7.82 2.64
C TYR A 84 -5.37 -9.06 3.44
N PHE A 85 -6.33 -9.70 4.11
CA PHE A 85 -6.05 -10.80 5.03
C PHE A 85 -5.90 -12.13 4.30
N PRO A 86 -4.94 -12.99 4.74
CA PRO A 86 -4.88 -14.34 4.25
C PRO A 86 -6.09 -15.13 4.75
N TYR A 87 -6.71 -15.88 3.85
CA TYR A 87 -7.78 -16.80 4.17
C TYR A 87 -7.29 -18.23 3.96
N GLU A 88 -7.41 -19.06 4.99
CA GLU A 88 -7.04 -20.47 4.91
C GLU A 88 -8.26 -21.31 4.53
N TRP A 89 -8.30 -21.72 3.26
CA TRP A 89 -9.26 -22.65 2.71
C TRP A 89 -8.52 -23.73 1.91
N GLY A 90 -9.20 -24.82 1.58
CA GLY A 90 -8.66 -25.86 0.72
C GLY A 90 -8.13 -25.32 -0.62
N GLY A 91 -7.22 -26.08 -1.22
CA GLY A 91 -6.78 -25.83 -2.60
C GLY A 91 -7.53 -26.72 -3.57
N ALA A 92 -7.56 -26.32 -4.84
CA ALA A 92 -8.15 -27.13 -5.91
C ALA A 92 -7.60 -28.56 -5.89
N ALA A 93 -8.50 -29.54 -5.84
CA ALA A 93 -8.16 -30.95 -5.87
C ALA A 93 -8.03 -31.46 -7.32
N GLY A 94 -7.05 -32.34 -7.56
CA GLY A 94 -6.83 -32.96 -8.88
C GLY A 94 -6.37 -31.94 -9.93
N ASP A 95 -6.86 -32.10 -11.16
CA ASP A 95 -6.42 -31.32 -12.34
C ASP A 95 -7.21 -30.01 -12.55
N GLN A 96 -7.95 -29.52 -11.55
CA GLN A 96 -8.73 -28.28 -11.68
C GLN A 96 -7.81 -27.05 -11.55
N PRO A 97 -7.92 -26.04 -12.43
CA PRO A 97 -7.04 -24.88 -12.39
C PRO A 97 -7.29 -23.97 -11.17
N PHE A 98 -8.49 -24.02 -10.60
CA PHE A 98 -8.86 -23.33 -9.37
C PHE A 98 -10.09 -23.95 -8.72
N GLU A 99 -10.26 -23.71 -7.43
CA GLU A 99 -11.45 -23.98 -6.64
C GLU A 99 -12.25 -22.68 -6.45
N VAL A 100 -13.58 -22.78 -6.50
CA VAL A 100 -14.49 -21.68 -6.19
C VAL A 100 -15.28 -22.03 -4.94
N LEU A 101 -15.11 -21.23 -3.89
CA LEU A 101 -15.94 -21.30 -2.69
C LEU A 101 -16.96 -20.17 -2.72
N THR A 102 -18.21 -20.50 -2.44
CA THR A 102 -19.28 -19.50 -2.35
C THR A 102 -19.98 -19.63 -1.02
N GLU A 103 -20.09 -18.51 -0.32
CA GLU A 103 -20.79 -18.42 0.95
C GLU A 103 -21.76 -17.26 0.93
N VAL A 104 -22.91 -17.45 1.56
CA VAL A 104 -24.00 -16.47 1.59
C VAL A 104 -24.48 -16.26 3.01
N TRP A 105 -24.59 -15.00 3.41
CA TRP A 105 -25.11 -14.60 4.72
C TRP A 105 -26.15 -13.50 4.59
N ASP A 106 -26.93 -13.30 5.64
CA ASP A 106 -27.73 -12.08 5.81
C ASP A 106 -26.80 -10.88 6.02
N ALA A 107 -27.10 -9.75 5.36
CA ALA A 107 -26.34 -8.53 5.58
C ALA A 107 -26.66 -7.98 6.99
N PRO A 108 -25.65 -7.80 7.86
CA PRO A 108 -25.89 -7.48 9.27
C PRO A 108 -26.50 -6.09 9.47
N TRP A 109 -26.36 -5.19 8.50
CA TRP A 109 -26.96 -3.85 8.51
C TRP A 109 -28.31 -3.75 7.80
N LYS A 110 -28.73 -4.78 7.06
CA LYS A 110 -30.00 -4.78 6.30
C LYS A 110 -30.43 -6.21 5.95
N PRO A 111 -31.21 -6.89 6.80
CA PRO A 111 -31.52 -8.32 6.65
C PRO A 111 -32.26 -8.71 5.36
N GLU A 112 -32.89 -7.77 4.65
CA GLU A 112 -33.50 -8.04 3.34
C GLU A 112 -32.44 -8.26 2.24
N HIS A 113 -31.18 -7.89 2.51
CA HIS A 113 -30.05 -8.06 1.59
C HIS A 113 -29.21 -9.27 1.99
N ARG A 114 -28.63 -9.93 0.99
CA ARG A 114 -27.66 -11.01 1.18
C ARG A 114 -26.26 -10.53 0.83
N LEU A 115 -25.29 -10.96 1.62
CA LEU A 115 -23.87 -10.84 1.30
C LEU A 115 -23.41 -12.16 0.69
N VAL A 116 -22.76 -12.08 -0.46
CA VAL A 116 -22.15 -13.23 -1.14
C VAL A 116 -20.65 -13.02 -1.12
N ARG A 117 -19.90 -13.98 -0.57
CA ARG A 117 -18.44 -14.05 -0.72
C ARG A 117 -18.11 -15.13 -1.72
N ILE A 118 -17.24 -14.79 -2.66
CA ILE A 118 -16.70 -15.72 -3.65
C ILE A 118 -15.19 -15.79 -3.40
N GLY A 119 -14.71 -16.96 -2.97
CA GLY A 119 -13.30 -17.28 -2.85
C GLY A 119 -12.82 -18.03 -4.08
N LEU A 120 -11.68 -17.62 -4.65
CA LEU A 120 -11.01 -18.33 -5.73
C LEU A 120 -9.62 -18.75 -5.27
N ARG A 121 -9.26 -20.03 -5.45
CA ARG A 121 -7.94 -20.55 -5.07
C ARG A 121 -7.38 -21.46 -6.15
N ALA A 122 -6.25 -21.05 -6.73
CA ALA A 122 -5.44 -21.93 -7.58
C ALA A 122 -4.52 -22.83 -6.73
N PRO A 123 -4.07 -23.98 -7.28
CA PRO A 123 -2.97 -24.73 -6.70
C PRO A 123 -1.75 -23.85 -6.47
N SER A 124 -1.02 -24.08 -5.37
CA SER A 124 0.29 -23.46 -5.18
C SER A 124 1.30 -24.09 -6.13
N VAL A 125 2.05 -23.26 -6.85
CA VAL A 125 3.23 -23.70 -7.59
C VAL A 125 4.42 -23.58 -6.66
N ASP A 126 5.21 -24.64 -6.54
CA ASP A 126 6.43 -24.59 -5.75
C ASP A 126 7.39 -23.58 -6.37
N THR A 127 7.98 -22.73 -5.53
CA THR A 127 8.90 -21.67 -5.97
C THR A 127 10.14 -22.21 -6.68
N GLU A 128 10.45 -23.49 -6.50
CA GLU A 128 11.52 -24.20 -7.19
C GLU A 128 11.22 -24.41 -8.68
N ASP A 129 9.94 -24.57 -9.05
CA ASP A 129 9.50 -24.81 -10.43
C ASP A 129 9.36 -23.52 -11.25
N LEU A 130 9.46 -22.35 -10.60
CA LEU A 130 9.36 -21.08 -11.30
C LEU A 130 10.57 -20.85 -12.22
N PRO A 131 10.38 -20.33 -13.45
CA PRO A 131 11.49 -19.97 -14.31
C PRO A 131 12.39 -18.89 -13.66
N PRO A 132 13.67 -18.79 -14.06
CA PRO A 132 14.56 -17.73 -13.57
C PRO A 132 13.99 -16.34 -13.83
N SER A 133 13.96 -15.49 -12.80
CA SER A 133 13.45 -14.12 -12.91
C SER A 133 14.57 -13.11 -13.18
N ASN A 134 14.29 -12.11 -14.02
CA ASN A 134 15.17 -10.96 -14.24
C ASN A 134 14.45 -9.68 -13.80
N LEU A 135 14.76 -9.19 -12.60
CA LEU A 135 14.12 -8.02 -12.00
C LEU A 135 14.97 -6.77 -12.25
N VAL A 136 14.42 -5.80 -12.97
CA VAL A 136 15.07 -4.51 -13.26
C VAL A 136 14.29 -3.40 -12.56
N PHE A 137 14.93 -2.74 -11.61
CA PHE A 137 14.34 -1.65 -10.84
C PHE A 137 14.82 -0.32 -11.40
N LEU A 138 13.86 0.52 -11.81
CA LEU A 138 14.10 1.91 -12.15
C LEU A 138 13.67 2.79 -10.97
N MET A 139 14.61 3.44 -10.30
CA MET A 139 14.39 4.14 -9.03
C MET A 139 14.58 5.66 -9.17
N ASP A 140 13.61 6.44 -8.69
CA ASP A 140 13.75 7.89 -8.50
C ASP A 140 14.55 8.15 -7.22
N VAL A 141 15.65 8.92 -7.33
CA VAL A 141 16.47 9.34 -6.18
C VAL A 141 16.47 10.84 -5.96
N SER A 142 15.47 11.54 -6.50
CA SER A 142 15.26 12.97 -6.28
C SER A 142 15.04 13.32 -4.81
N GLY A 143 15.29 14.58 -4.43
CA GLY A 143 15.13 15.04 -3.05
C GLY A 143 13.72 14.82 -2.49
N SER A 144 12.69 14.73 -3.35
CA SER A 144 11.31 14.45 -2.94
C SER A 144 11.11 13.04 -2.37
N MET A 145 12.03 12.11 -2.65
CA MET A 145 12.05 10.72 -2.20
C MET A 145 12.73 10.52 -0.83
N SER A 146 13.22 11.60 -0.20
CA SER A 146 13.98 11.55 1.05
C SER A 146 13.15 11.28 2.31
N SER A 147 11.82 11.39 2.24
CA SER A 147 10.95 11.16 3.39
C SER A 147 10.98 9.69 3.84
N PRO A 148 10.83 9.38 5.15
CA PRO A 148 10.98 8.03 5.70
C PRO A 148 10.10 6.95 5.06
N ASP A 149 8.96 7.35 4.51
CA ASP A 149 7.95 6.53 3.86
C ASP A 149 8.18 6.31 2.35
N LYS A 150 9.25 6.87 1.77
CA LYS A 150 9.60 6.74 0.35
C LYS A 150 10.85 5.89 0.14
N LEU A 151 11.96 6.47 -0.32
CA LEU A 151 13.19 5.71 -0.62
C LEU A 151 13.73 4.91 0.59
N PRO A 152 13.71 5.44 1.83
CA PRO A 152 14.07 4.64 3.01
C PRO A 152 13.17 3.42 3.23
N LEU A 153 11.85 3.53 2.99
CA LEU A 153 10.93 2.39 3.06
C LEU A 153 11.19 1.40 1.93
N LEU A 154 11.40 1.90 0.71
CA LEU A 154 11.74 1.08 -0.46
C LEU A 154 12.99 0.23 -0.19
N LYS A 155 14.05 0.81 0.39
CA LYS A 155 15.27 0.08 0.76
C LYS A 155 14.98 -1.07 1.73
N LYS A 156 14.10 -0.87 2.72
CA LYS A 156 13.69 -1.93 3.65
C LYS A 156 12.90 -3.03 2.94
N ALA A 157 11.95 -2.67 2.08
CA ALA A 157 11.19 -3.64 1.29
C ALA A 157 12.10 -4.44 0.34
N PHE A 158 13.09 -3.77 -0.25
CA PHE A 158 14.07 -4.40 -1.13
C PHE A 158 14.97 -5.40 -0.39
N ALA A 159 15.30 -5.11 0.87
CA ALA A 159 16.04 -6.06 1.70
C ALA A 159 15.25 -7.36 1.91
N LEU A 160 13.96 -7.26 2.20
CA LEU A 160 13.07 -8.42 2.32
C LEU A 160 12.95 -9.20 1.00
N LEU A 161 12.82 -8.49 -0.13
CA LEU A 161 12.82 -9.13 -1.45
C LEU A 161 14.12 -9.93 -1.69
N THR A 162 15.26 -9.38 -1.30
CA THR A 162 16.58 -10.00 -1.50
C THR A 162 16.71 -11.35 -0.77
N GLU A 163 15.94 -11.56 0.31
CA GLU A 163 15.90 -12.84 1.03
C GLU A 163 15.18 -13.95 0.27
N GLN A 164 14.29 -13.58 -0.65
CA GLN A 164 13.46 -14.50 -1.45
C GLN A 164 14.09 -14.85 -2.81
N LEU A 165 15.16 -14.17 -3.21
CA LEU A 165 15.82 -14.42 -4.49
C LEU A 165 16.58 -15.75 -4.48
N ARG A 166 16.48 -16.48 -5.60
CA ARG A 166 17.22 -17.72 -5.85
C ARG A 166 18.52 -17.41 -6.60
N PRO A 167 19.53 -18.32 -6.59
CA PRO A 167 20.81 -18.10 -7.29
C PRO A 167 20.66 -17.81 -8.79
N GLN A 168 19.65 -18.40 -9.43
CA GLN A 168 19.34 -18.20 -10.85
C GLN A 168 18.62 -16.88 -11.16
N ASP A 169 18.00 -16.26 -10.15
CA ASP A 169 17.33 -14.97 -10.33
C ASP A 169 18.37 -13.86 -10.44
N ARG A 170 18.04 -12.77 -11.14
CA ARG A 170 18.92 -11.62 -11.32
C ARG A 170 18.22 -10.32 -10.96
N VAL A 171 18.99 -9.41 -10.39
CA VAL A 171 18.54 -8.06 -10.01
C VAL A 171 19.46 -7.02 -10.64
N ALA A 172 18.88 -5.99 -11.24
CA ALA A 172 19.58 -4.80 -11.69
C ALA A 172 18.88 -3.54 -11.16
N ILE A 173 19.65 -2.50 -10.84
CA ILE A 173 19.14 -1.23 -10.32
C ILE A 173 19.66 -0.10 -11.20
N VAL A 174 18.74 0.68 -11.74
CA VAL A 174 18.98 1.89 -12.51
C VAL A 174 18.32 3.04 -11.76
N VAL A 175 19.05 4.13 -11.57
CA VAL A 175 18.50 5.34 -10.96
C VAL A 175 18.29 6.44 -11.99
N TYR A 176 17.29 7.26 -11.76
CA TYR A 176 17.02 8.47 -12.50
C TYR A 176 16.66 9.62 -11.56
N ALA A 177 16.73 10.84 -12.08
CA ALA A 177 16.59 12.13 -11.36
C ALA A 177 17.68 12.38 -10.30
N GLY A 178 18.41 13.51 -10.43
CA GLY A 178 19.52 13.89 -9.53
C GLY A 178 20.84 13.14 -9.82
N ALA A 179 20.78 11.85 -10.11
CA ALA A 179 21.86 11.05 -10.71
C ALA A 179 21.21 10.06 -11.68
N ALA A 180 21.67 10.01 -12.94
CA ALA A 180 21.21 9.04 -13.91
C ALA A 180 22.32 8.00 -14.11
N GLY A 181 22.00 6.72 -13.93
CA GLY A 181 23.01 5.69 -14.12
C GLY A 181 22.63 4.31 -13.62
N LEU A 182 23.43 3.34 -14.05
CA LEU A 182 23.39 1.98 -13.54
C LEU A 182 24.04 1.95 -12.15
N VAL A 183 23.26 1.65 -11.12
CA VAL A 183 23.76 1.51 -9.73
C VAL A 183 24.18 0.08 -9.47
N LEU A 184 23.39 -0.89 -9.93
CA LEU A 184 23.67 -2.31 -9.79
C LEU A 184 23.55 -2.98 -11.17
N PRO A 185 24.66 -3.47 -11.77
CA PRO A 185 24.58 -4.31 -12.96
C PRO A 185 23.84 -5.62 -12.63
N PRO A 186 23.31 -6.34 -13.65
CA PRO A 186 22.59 -7.60 -13.43
C PRO A 186 23.36 -8.58 -12.54
N THR A 187 22.90 -8.72 -11.31
CA THR A 187 23.57 -9.42 -10.22
C THR A 187 22.74 -10.64 -9.80
N PRO A 188 23.34 -11.84 -9.71
CA PRO A 188 22.64 -13.04 -9.25
C PRO A 188 22.07 -12.90 -7.83
N GLY A 189 20.92 -13.50 -7.56
CA GLY A 189 20.14 -13.36 -6.33
C GLY A 189 20.84 -13.88 -5.07
N ASP A 190 21.81 -14.78 -5.23
CA ASP A 190 22.65 -15.28 -4.13
C ASP A 190 23.71 -14.26 -3.67
N ARG A 191 23.98 -13.20 -4.44
CA ARG A 191 24.92 -12.12 -4.08
C ARG A 191 24.27 -11.06 -3.19
N ARG A 192 23.56 -11.50 -2.14
CA ARG A 192 22.74 -10.66 -1.26
C ARG A 192 23.48 -9.45 -0.70
N ALA A 193 24.70 -9.64 -0.17
CA ALA A 193 25.49 -8.56 0.38
C ALA A 193 25.80 -7.45 -0.65
N ARG A 194 26.06 -7.84 -1.91
CA ARG A 194 26.32 -6.90 -3.01
C ARG A 194 25.06 -6.15 -3.41
N ILE A 195 23.91 -6.84 -3.45
CA ILE A 195 22.60 -6.26 -3.76
C ILE A 195 22.22 -5.24 -2.68
N LEU A 196 22.41 -5.56 -1.41
CA LEU A 196 22.07 -4.69 -0.27
C LEU A 196 23.01 -3.49 -0.10
N SER A 197 24.25 -3.59 -0.57
CA SER A 197 25.23 -2.50 -0.50
C SER A 197 25.11 -1.47 -1.63
N ALA A 198 24.29 -1.76 -2.63
CA ALA A 198 24.03 -0.87 -3.77
C ALA A 198 23.15 0.32 -3.37
#